data_AF-A0A3M5VSI6-F1
#
_entry.id   AF-A0A3M5VSI6-F1
#
_cell.length_a   1.000
_cell.length_b   1.000
_cell.length_c   1.000
_cell.angle_alpha   90.00
_cell.angle_beta   90.00
_cell.angle_gamma   90.00
#
_symmetry.space_group_name_H-M   'P 1'
#
loop_
_entity.id
_entity.type
_entity.pdbx_description
1 polymer ?
#
loop_
_entity_poly.entity_id
_entity_poly.type
_entity_poly.pdbx_seq_one_letter_code
_entity_poly.pdbx_strand_id
1 'polypeptide(L)'
;MIAREAGWKNKVRLLLTGARAYVPLTVLSWSIWYVFLVFHTADYFNGAPGFYAETHGLSAWVAVMNTLVVVLIAPNVLRSFCLHFITSNIHYYGDVDPKNFITQTQVLNNPWFWPLQLFCANFGSTHGIHHFVVGEPFYVRQITARHAHQAMREMGVRFNDVASFFRANRWGVVETP
;
A
#
# COMPACT_ATOMS: atom_id res chain seq x y z
N MET A 1 21.32 8.91 10.06
CA MET A 1 21.18 9.67 11.32
C MET A 1 20.82 11.11 10.96
N ILE A 2 19.52 11.44 10.86
CA ILE A 2 19.08 12.83 10.68
C ILE A 2 19.05 13.44 12.08
N ALA A 3 19.97 14.35 12.36
CA ALA A 3 19.95 15.11 13.60
C ALA A 3 18.59 15.82 13.71
N ARG A 4 17.80 15.45 14.73
CA ARG A 4 16.56 16.15 15.08
C ARG A 4 16.95 17.51 15.65
N GLU A 5 17.08 18.52 14.80
CA GLU A 5 17.03 19.90 15.28
C GLU A 5 15.60 20.18 15.75
N ALA A 6 15.38 19.99 17.05
CA ALA A 6 14.13 20.25 17.75
C ALA A 6 13.89 21.77 17.82
N GLY A 7 13.34 22.35 16.75
CA GLY A 7 12.96 23.76 16.70
C GLY A 7 11.60 23.95 16.04
N TRP A 8 10.78 24.89 16.54
CA TRP A 8 9.48 25.23 15.95
C TRP A 8 9.59 25.57 14.46
N LYS A 9 10.64 26.31 14.07
CA LYS A 9 10.94 26.64 12.67
C LYS A 9 11.14 25.39 11.80
N ASN A 10 11.82 24.36 12.31
CA ASN A 10 12.00 23.09 11.60
C ASN A 10 10.71 22.27 11.53
N LYS A 11 9.88 22.27 12.59
CA LYS A 11 8.54 21.65 12.54
C LYS A 11 7.67 22.31 11.47
N VAL A 12 7.61 23.64 11.45
CA VAL A 12 6.87 24.42 10.43
C VAL A 12 7.41 24.14 9.03
N ARG A 13 8.74 24.13 8.85
CA ARG A 13 9.37 23.78 7.56
C ARG A 13 8.97 22.37 7.12
N LEU A 14 9.05 21.37 7.99
CA LEU A 14 8.67 19.98 7.69
C LEU A 14 7.19 19.87 7.33
N LEU A 15 6.31 20.58 8.06
CA LEU A 15 4.88 20.64 7.74
C LEU A 15 4.63 21.25 6.36
N LEU A 16 5.27 22.38 6.04
CA LEU A 16 5.13 23.02 4.73
C LEU A 16 5.71 22.16 3.60
N THR A 17 6.85 21.51 3.83
CA THR A 17 7.44 20.57 2.86
C THR A 17 6.51 19.38 2.62
N GLY A 18 5.96 18.80 3.69
CA GLY A 18 4.96 17.74 3.58
C GLY A 18 3.72 18.21 2.82
N ALA A 19 3.17 19.36 3.20
CA ALA A 19 2.02 19.95 2.51
C ALA A 19 2.30 20.14 1.01
N ARG A 20 3.46 20.69 0.62
CA ARG A 20 3.84 20.85 -0.79
C ARG A 20 4.12 19.54 -1.52
N ALA A 21 4.52 18.48 -0.80
CA ALA A 21 4.74 17.17 -1.40
C ALA A 21 3.43 16.42 -1.68
N TYR A 22 2.40 16.62 -0.83
CA TYR A 22 1.09 15.97 -0.98
C TYR A 22 0.06 16.83 -1.73
N VAL A 23 0.20 18.16 -1.73
CA VAL A 23 -0.70 19.11 -2.41
C VAL A 23 -0.01 19.62 -3.69
N PRO A 24 -0.70 19.67 -4.84
CA PRO A 24 -2.15 19.56 -5.02
C PRO A 24 -2.66 18.14 -5.34
N LEU A 25 -1.80 17.24 -5.81
CA LEU A 25 -2.26 16.05 -6.50
C LEU A 25 -2.99 15.06 -5.58
N THR A 26 -2.52 14.85 -4.34
CA THR A 26 -3.19 13.93 -3.40
C THR A 26 -4.56 14.47 -2.99
N VAL A 27 -4.64 15.76 -2.63
CA VAL A 27 -5.91 16.39 -2.24
C VAL A 27 -6.89 16.39 -3.40
N LEU A 28 -6.45 16.73 -4.61
CA LEU A 28 -7.30 16.73 -5.79
C LEU A 28 -7.83 15.33 -6.09
N SER A 29 -6.96 14.31 -6.08
CA SER A 29 -7.35 12.92 -6.37
C SER A 29 -8.37 12.39 -5.37
N TRP A 30 -8.16 12.62 -4.07
CA TRP A 30 -9.10 12.20 -3.03
C TRP A 30 -10.41 13.00 -3.07
N SER A 31 -10.35 14.31 -3.37
CA SER A 31 -11.57 15.12 -3.51
C SER A 31 -12.44 14.63 -4.67
N ILE A 32 -11.83 14.38 -5.83
CA ILE A 32 -12.53 13.82 -7.00
C ILE A 32 -13.12 12.44 -6.66
N TRP A 33 -12.35 11.58 -5.98
CA TRP A 33 -12.83 10.27 -5.53
C TRP A 33 -14.08 10.36 -4.64
N TYR A 34 -14.07 11.23 -3.63
CA TYR A 34 -15.22 11.38 -2.74
C TYR A 34 -16.43 12.01 -3.43
N VAL A 35 -16.22 13.02 -4.26
CA VAL A 35 -17.31 13.62 -5.06
C VAL A 35 -17.92 12.58 -5.98
N PHE A 36 -17.10 11.76 -6.65
CA PHE A 36 -17.57 10.65 -7.48
C PHE A 36 -18.44 9.67 -6.70
N LEU A 37 -17.98 9.21 -5.53
CA LEU A 37 -18.74 8.26 -4.71
C LEU A 37 -20.07 8.85 -4.23
N VAL A 38 -20.06 10.08 -3.72
CA VAL A 38 -21.28 10.76 -3.25
C VAL A 38 -22.26 10.97 -4.40
N PHE A 39 -21.78 11.48 -5.53
CA PHE A 39 -22.60 11.73 -6.71
C PHE A 39 -23.28 10.45 -7.20
N HIS A 40 -22.52 9.40 -7.49
CA HIS A 40 -23.08 8.15 -8.03
C HIS A 40 -23.91 7.37 -7.02
N THR A 41 -23.62 7.48 -5.72
CA THR A 41 -24.47 6.89 -4.68
C THR A 41 -25.82 7.59 -4.64
N ALA A 42 -25.85 8.93 -4.63
CA ALA A 42 -27.09 9.69 -4.63
C ALA A 42 -27.91 9.43 -5.92
N ASP A 43 -27.23 9.43 -7.07
CA ASP A 43 -27.84 9.18 -8.38
C ASP A 43 -28.44 7.77 -8.48
N TYR A 44 -27.74 6.75 -7.95
CA TYR A 44 -28.25 5.37 -7.83
C TYR A 44 -29.54 5.30 -7.00
N PHE A 45 -29.58 5.97 -5.84
CA PHE A 45 -30.77 5.95 -4.97
C PHE A 45 -31.93 6.82 -5.50
N ASN A 46 -31.66 7.79 -6.39
CA ASN A 46 -32.70 8.56 -7.05
C ASN A 46 -33.41 7.78 -8.18
N GLY A 47 -32.92 6.61 -8.58
CA GLY A 47 -33.59 5.71 -9.52
C GLY A 47 -33.57 6.18 -11.00
N ALA A 48 -32.90 7.28 -11.30
CA ALA A 48 -32.76 7.83 -12.65
C ALA A 48 -31.29 8.22 -12.91
N PRO A 49 -30.39 7.25 -13.14
CA PRO A 49 -28.97 7.52 -13.32
C PRO A 49 -28.72 8.53 -14.46
N GLY A 50 -27.92 9.55 -14.19
CA GLY A 50 -27.57 10.62 -15.13
C GLY A 50 -28.57 11.78 -15.19
N PHE A 51 -29.81 11.60 -14.71
CA PHE A 51 -30.85 12.63 -14.80
C PHE A 51 -30.50 13.91 -14.05
N TYR A 52 -29.91 13.80 -12.86
CA TYR A 52 -29.45 14.97 -12.10
C TYR A 52 -28.34 15.72 -12.85
N ALA A 53 -27.42 15.01 -13.49
CA ALA A 53 -26.37 15.65 -14.27
C ALA A 53 -26.95 16.42 -15.46
N GLU A 54 -27.91 15.83 -16.18
CA GLU A 54 -28.54 16.45 -17.35
C GLU A 54 -29.36 17.68 -16.97
N THR A 55 -30.24 17.55 -15.98
CA THR A 55 -31.14 18.64 -15.54
C THR A 55 -30.40 19.86 -15.00
N HIS A 56 -29.22 19.67 -14.40
CA HIS A 56 -28.39 20.75 -13.87
C HIS A 56 -27.21 21.14 -14.77
N GLY A 57 -27.11 20.61 -16.00
CA GLY A 57 -26.05 20.96 -16.95
C GLY A 57 -24.64 20.49 -16.53
N LEU A 58 -24.54 19.45 -15.69
CA LEU A 58 -23.30 18.91 -15.15
C LEU A 58 -22.73 17.74 -15.97
N SER A 59 -23.41 17.29 -17.03
CA SER A 59 -23.05 16.07 -17.77
C SER A 59 -21.59 16.04 -18.24
N ALA A 60 -21.05 17.16 -18.75
CA ALA A 60 -19.65 17.23 -19.18
C ALA A 60 -18.67 17.08 -18.00
N TRP A 61 -18.96 17.69 -16.86
CA TRP A 61 -18.12 17.58 -15.65
C TRP A 61 -18.16 16.17 -15.07
N VAL A 62 -19.34 15.56 -15.02
CA VAL A 62 -19.52 14.17 -14.57
C VAL A 62 -18.77 13.22 -15.51
N ALA A 63 -18.81 13.45 -16.83
CA ALA A 63 -18.05 12.65 -17.79
C ALA A 63 -16.53 12.74 -17.53
N VAL A 64 -15.98 13.96 -17.36
CA VAL A 64 -14.56 14.16 -17.03
C VAL A 64 -14.19 13.47 -15.71
N MET A 65 -15.00 13.66 -14.68
CA MET A 65 -14.82 13.01 -13.38
C MET A 65 -14.79 11.48 -13.52
N ASN A 66 -15.75 10.90 -14.24
CA ASN A 66 -15.83 9.45 -14.47
C ASN A 66 -14.58 8.95 -15.20
N THR A 67 -14.12 9.65 -16.24
CA THR A 67 -12.90 9.30 -16.95
C THR A 67 -11.69 9.32 -16.03
N LEU A 68 -11.51 10.38 -15.24
CA LEU A 68 -10.41 10.48 -14.28
C LEU A 68 -10.46 9.37 -13.23
N VAL A 69 -11.65 9.06 -12.72
CA VAL A 69 -11.81 8.02 -11.70
C VAL A 69 -11.54 6.64 -12.27
N VAL A 70 -12.16 6.27 -13.39
CA VAL A 70 -12.03 4.93 -13.97
C VAL A 70 -10.60 4.66 -14.47
N VAL A 71 -10.00 5.64 -15.14
CA VAL A 71 -8.69 5.45 -15.80
C VAL A 71 -7.52 5.64 -14.84
N LEU A 72 -7.62 6.61 -13.93
CA LEU A 72 -6.48 7.03 -13.10
C LEU A 72 -6.70 6.75 -11.61
N ILE A 73 -7.76 7.28 -11.01
CA ILE A 73 -7.86 7.33 -9.54
C ILE A 73 -8.22 5.95 -8.96
N ALA A 74 -9.27 5.30 -9.44
CA ALA A 74 -9.74 4.02 -8.91
C ALA A 74 -8.67 2.91 -9.01
N PRO A 75 -7.94 2.73 -10.14
CA PRO A 75 -6.87 1.75 -10.20
C PRO A 75 -5.75 2.04 -9.19
N ASN A 76 -5.42 3.32 -8.95
CA ASN A 76 -4.41 3.71 -7.96
C ASN A 76 -4.90 3.55 -6.51
N VAL A 77 -6.18 3.79 -6.23
CA VAL A 77 -6.80 3.52 -4.92
C VAL A 77 -6.76 2.02 -4.64
N LEU A 78 -7.16 1.19 -5.61
CA LEU A 78 -7.10 -0.27 -5.49
C LEU A 78 -5.66 -0.77 -5.28
N ARG A 79 -4.72 -0.27 -6.09
CA ARG A 79 -3.29 -0.57 -5.97
C ARG A 79 -2.76 -0.22 -4.57
N SER A 80 -3.12 0.95 -4.05
CA SER A 80 -2.71 1.41 -2.72
C SER A 80 -3.29 0.53 -1.63
N PHE A 81 -4.57 0.18 -1.71
CA PHE A 81 -5.20 -0.76 -0.78
C PHE A 81 -4.47 -2.11 -0.77
N CYS A 82 -4.24 -2.72 -1.94
CA CYS A 82 -3.57 -4.01 -2.03
C CYS A 82 -2.15 -3.98 -1.48
N LEU A 83 -1.37 -2.93 -1.80
CA LEU A 83 -0.04 -2.74 -1.23
C LEU A 83 -0.07 -2.59 0.28
N HIS A 84 -0.95 -1.73 0.81
CA HIS A 84 -1.04 -1.50 2.25
C HIS A 84 -1.50 -2.75 3.00
N PHE A 85 -2.47 -3.49 2.46
CA PHE A 85 -2.91 -4.74 3.04
C PHE A 85 -1.77 -5.76 3.08
N ILE A 86 -1.12 -6.02 1.94
CA ILE A 86 -0.05 -7.02 1.87
C ILE A 86 1.15 -6.60 2.73
N THR A 87 1.63 -5.36 2.59
CA THR A 87 2.81 -4.89 3.33
C THR A 87 2.59 -4.93 4.85
N SER A 88 1.39 -4.57 5.32
CA SER A 88 1.08 -4.59 6.74
C SER A 88 0.99 -6.00 7.32
N ASN A 89 0.85 -7.03 6.49
CA ASN A 89 0.71 -8.42 6.92
C ASN A 89 2.00 -9.24 6.73
N ILE A 90 3.02 -8.73 6.02
CA ILE A 90 4.28 -9.44 5.82
C ILE A 90 5.40 -9.03 6.77
N HIS A 91 5.30 -7.87 7.43
CA HIS A 91 6.31 -7.41 8.37
C HIS A 91 6.00 -7.87 9.78
N TYR A 92 7.03 -8.29 10.52
CA TYR A 92 6.90 -8.57 11.93
C TYR A 92 7.25 -7.34 12.78
N TYR A 93 6.63 -7.24 13.95
CA TYR A 93 6.77 -6.09 14.84
C TYR A 93 6.84 -6.51 16.31
N GLY A 94 7.49 -5.66 17.12
CA GLY A 94 7.49 -5.76 18.58
C GLY A 94 8.58 -6.66 19.16
N ASP A 95 8.67 -7.91 18.71
CA ASP A 95 9.56 -8.95 19.28
C ASP A 95 10.69 -9.39 18.32
N VAL A 96 11.11 -8.48 17.44
CA VAL A 96 12.13 -8.73 16.42
C VAL A 96 13.29 -7.75 16.57
N ASP A 97 14.53 -8.25 16.49
CA ASP A 97 15.71 -7.40 16.46
C ASP A 97 15.75 -6.63 15.12
N PRO A 98 15.77 -5.28 15.14
CA PRO A 98 15.91 -4.48 13.92
C PRO A 98 17.17 -4.77 13.09
N LYS A 99 18.15 -5.47 13.64
CA LYS A 99 19.36 -5.90 12.93
C LYS A 99 19.26 -7.32 12.36
N ASN A 100 18.23 -8.09 12.75
CA ASN A 100 18.01 -9.43 12.24
C ASN A 100 17.00 -9.42 11.07
N PHE A 101 17.53 -9.33 9.85
CA PHE A 101 16.74 -9.31 8.62
C PHE A 101 15.88 -10.57 8.41
N ILE A 102 16.26 -11.72 8.98
CA ILE A 102 15.50 -12.97 8.88
C ILE A 102 14.12 -12.84 9.53
N THR A 103 14.05 -12.09 10.62
CA THR A 103 12.83 -11.94 11.44
C THR A 103 12.01 -10.72 11.07
N GLN A 104 12.49 -9.82 10.21
CA GLN A 104 11.78 -8.57 9.90
C GLN A 104 10.54 -8.77 9.03
N THR A 105 10.55 -9.79 8.16
CA THR A 105 9.47 -10.04 7.21
C THR A 105 9.32 -11.52 6.91
N GLN A 106 8.11 -11.93 6.51
CA GLN A 106 7.84 -13.20 5.87
C GLN A 106 7.67 -13.05 4.36
N VAL A 107 7.79 -14.16 3.64
CA VAL A 107 7.38 -14.28 2.24
C VAL A 107 5.92 -14.76 2.18
N LEU A 108 5.08 -13.98 1.52
CA LEU A 108 3.67 -14.31 1.30
C LEU A 108 3.43 -14.64 -0.17
N ASN A 109 3.51 -15.92 -0.51
CA ASN A 109 3.40 -16.43 -1.88
C ASN A 109 2.31 -17.49 -2.09
N ASN A 110 1.44 -17.71 -1.09
CA ASN A 110 0.27 -18.57 -1.23
C ASN A 110 -0.68 -17.99 -2.31
N PRO A 111 -1.16 -18.80 -3.27
CA PRO A 111 -2.09 -18.38 -4.32
C PRO A 111 -3.36 -17.67 -3.84
N TRP A 112 -3.82 -17.88 -2.60
CA TRP A 112 -4.97 -17.15 -2.05
C TRP A 112 -4.81 -15.63 -2.06
N PHE A 113 -3.57 -15.13 -2.02
CA PHE A 113 -3.28 -13.70 -2.06
C PHE A 113 -3.13 -13.15 -3.48
N TRP A 114 -3.20 -13.98 -4.53
CA TRP A 114 -3.08 -13.55 -5.93
C TRP A 114 -3.97 -12.35 -6.29
N PRO A 115 -5.25 -12.29 -5.88
CA PRO A 115 -6.10 -11.14 -6.22
C PRO A 115 -5.51 -9.81 -5.76
N LEU A 116 -4.88 -9.78 -4.57
CA LEU A 116 -4.21 -8.58 -4.06
C LEU A 116 -2.84 -8.39 -4.72
N GLN A 117 -2.10 -9.49 -4.88
CA GLN A 117 -0.76 -9.50 -5.48
C GLN A 117 -0.77 -8.96 -6.93
N LEU A 118 -1.82 -9.22 -7.71
CA LEU A 118 -2.01 -8.67 -9.05
C LEU A 118 -1.92 -7.14 -9.04
N PHE A 119 -2.61 -6.49 -8.10
CA PHE A 119 -2.62 -5.04 -7.95
C PHE A 119 -1.44 -4.50 -7.14
N CYS A 120 -0.54 -5.35 -6.63
CA CYS A 120 0.71 -4.89 -6.03
C CYS A 120 1.95 -5.51 -6.68
N ALA A 121 1.86 -6.00 -7.92
CA ALA A 121 2.98 -6.58 -8.66
C ALA A 121 3.74 -7.67 -7.86
N ASN A 122 2.98 -8.57 -7.23
CA ASN A 122 3.48 -9.70 -6.44
C ASN A 122 4.43 -9.28 -5.29
N PHE A 123 4.17 -8.09 -4.70
CA PHE A 123 4.92 -7.50 -3.61
C PHE A 123 5.09 -8.42 -2.41
N GLY A 124 4.04 -9.09 -1.93
CA GLY A 124 4.15 -9.92 -0.71
C GLY A 124 5.12 -11.10 -0.86
N SER A 125 5.33 -11.55 -2.09
CA SER A 125 6.25 -12.64 -2.39
C SER A 125 7.70 -12.16 -2.49
N THR A 126 7.93 -10.95 -2.99
CA THR A 126 9.28 -10.49 -3.36
C THR A 126 9.79 -9.32 -2.52
N HIS A 127 8.93 -8.70 -1.72
CA HIS A 127 9.31 -7.58 -0.86
C HIS A 127 10.49 -7.98 0.00
N GLY A 128 10.39 -9.05 0.80
CA GLY A 128 11.42 -9.51 1.72
C GLY A 128 12.85 -9.55 1.15
N ILE A 129 13.01 -9.83 -0.16
CA ILE A 129 14.31 -9.84 -0.84
C ILE A 129 15.09 -8.53 -0.66
N HIS A 130 14.42 -7.37 -0.68
CA HIS A 130 15.09 -6.06 -0.52
C HIS A 130 15.64 -5.80 0.90
N HIS A 131 15.24 -6.58 1.91
CA HIS A 131 15.83 -6.49 3.24
C HIS A 131 17.22 -7.13 3.27
N PHE A 132 17.52 -7.98 2.28
CA PHE A 132 18.81 -8.66 2.11
C PHE A 132 19.65 -8.00 1.01
N VAL A 133 19.03 -7.67 -0.12
CA VAL A 133 19.69 -7.04 -1.27
C VAL A 133 19.06 -5.68 -1.53
N VAL A 134 19.62 -4.65 -0.90
CA VAL A 134 19.15 -3.27 -1.04
C VAL A 134 19.49 -2.75 -2.43
N GLY A 135 18.56 -2.00 -3.05
CA GLY A 135 18.79 -1.33 -4.33
C GLY A 135 18.20 -2.05 -5.55
N GLU A 136 17.62 -3.24 -5.37
CA GLU A 136 16.94 -3.93 -6.47
C GLU A 136 15.50 -3.40 -6.71
N PRO A 137 15.18 -2.96 -7.94
CA PRO A 137 13.81 -2.61 -8.28
C PRO A 137 12.91 -3.84 -8.27
N PHE A 138 11.59 -3.63 -8.18
CA PHE A 138 10.63 -4.73 -7.99
C PHE A 138 10.71 -5.81 -9.09
N TYR A 139 10.97 -5.44 -10.35
CA TYR A 139 11.05 -6.38 -11.46
C TYR A 139 12.29 -7.27 -11.40
N VAL A 140 13.44 -6.76 -10.92
CA VAL A 140 14.64 -7.59 -10.68
C VAL A 140 14.35 -8.62 -9.60
N ARG A 141 13.70 -8.20 -8.50
CA ARG A 141 13.28 -9.10 -7.43
C ARG A 141 12.32 -10.19 -7.90
N GLN A 142 11.49 -9.94 -8.92
CA GLN A 142 10.65 -10.99 -9.52
C GLN A 142 11.49 -12.02 -10.30
N ILE A 143 12.47 -11.56 -11.07
CA ILE A 143 13.35 -12.44 -11.86
C ILE A 143 14.20 -13.33 -10.94
N THR A 144 14.69 -12.78 -9.84
CA THR A 144 15.56 -13.51 -8.88
C THR A 144 14.78 -14.29 -7.82
N ALA A 145 13.45 -14.14 -7.77
CA ALA A 145 12.59 -14.65 -6.68
C ALA A 145 12.82 -16.13 -6.37
N ARG A 146 13.00 -16.98 -7.39
CA ARG A 146 13.21 -18.43 -7.17
C ARG A 146 14.44 -18.73 -6.32
N HIS A 147 15.59 -18.16 -6.68
CA HIS A 147 16.85 -18.37 -5.98
C HIS A 147 16.85 -17.65 -4.63
N ALA A 148 16.29 -16.44 -4.57
CA ALA A 148 16.16 -15.70 -3.33
C ALA A 148 15.27 -16.44 -2.33
N HIS A 149 14.12 -16.98 -2.75
CA HIS A 149 13.24 -17.76 -1.87
C HIS A 149 13.89 -19.03 -1.34
N GLN A 150 14.71 -19.70 -2.14
CA GLN A 150 15.47 -20.85 -1.70
C GLN A 150 16.44 -20.45 -0.57
N ALA A 151 17.27 -19.44 -0.79
CA ALA A 151 18.21 -18.94 0.22
C ALA A 151 17.48 -18.43 1.48
N MET A 152 16.36 -17.71 1.31
CA MET A 152 15.54 -17.22 2.42
C MET A 152 14.99 -18.37 3.27
N ARG A 153 14.53 -19.47 2.65
CA ARG A 153 14.09 -20.67 3.38
C ARG A 153 15.24 -21.33 4.13
N GLU A 154 16.39 -21.49 3.48
CA GLU A 154 17.59 -22.08 4.09
C GLU A 154 18.06 -21.29 5.31
N MET A 155 17.91 -19.96 5.29
CA MET A 155 18.26 -19.07 6.40
C MET A 155 17.15 -18.90 7.45
N GLY A 156 16.00 -19.58 7.31
CA GLY A 156 14.92 -19.58 8.32
C GLY A 156 13.88 -18.47 8.19
N VAL A 157 13.81 -17.76 7.06
CA VAL A 157 12.69 -16.83 6.80
C VAL A 157 11.40 -17.63 6.69
N ARG A 158 10.34 -17.15 7.36
CA ARG A 158 9.02 -17.78 7.31
C ARG A 158 8.30 -17.52 5.99
N PHE A 159 7.55 -18.50 5.55
CA PHE A 159 6.70 -18.43 4.36
C PHE A 159 5.25 -18.66 4.77
N ASN A 160 4.36 -17.75 4.36
CA ASN A 160 2.92 -17.84 4.59
C ASN A 160 2.54 -18.13 6.07
N ASP A 161 3.22 -17.48 7.02
CA ASP A 161 2.82 -17.44 8.43
C ASP A 161 1.56 -16.56 8.58
N VAL A 162 0.43 -17.07 8.10
CA VAL A 162 -0.88 -16.44 8.25
C VAL A 162 -1.35 -16.42 9.70
N ALA A 163 -0.76 -17.27 10.56
CA ALA A 163 -1.04 -17.25 11.98
C ALA A 163 -0.53 -15.98 12.66
N SER A 164 0.47 -15.30 12.08
CA SER A 164 0.94 -13.99 12.54
C SER A 164 -0.17 -12.91 12.56
N PHE A 165 -1.20 -13.04 11.70
CA PHE A 165 -2.32 -12.08 11.64
C PHE A 165 -3.12 -12.09 12.95
N PHE A 166 -3.16 -13.23 13.65
CA PHE A 166 -3.82 -13.38 14.95
C PHE A 166 -2.90 -13.03 16.13
N ARG A 167 -1.63 -12.73 15.88
CA ARG A 167 -0.62 -12.37 16.89
C ARG A 167 -0.09 -10.95 16.70
N ALA A 168 -0.89 -10.06 16.09
CA ALA A 168 -0.50 -8.69 15.77
C ALA A 168 0.87 -8.60 15.05
N ASN A 169 1.12 -9.55 14.15
CA ASN A 169 2.39 -9.71 13.42
C ASN A 169 3.63 -9.86 14.32
N ARG A 170 3.50 -10.48 15.48
CA ARG A 170 4.67 -10.91 16.25
C ARG A 170 5.30 -12.16 15.66
N TRP A 171 6.64 -12.22 15.65
CA TRP A 171 7.36 -13.40 15.20
C TRP A 171 7.16 -14.57 16.17
N GLY A 172 7.00 -14.29 17.46
CA GLY A 172 6.92 -15.30 18.52
C GLY A 172 8.28 -15.79 18.98
N VAL A 173 9.32 -14.93 18.95
CA VAL A 173 10.51 -15.19 19.75
C VAL A 173 10.08 -14.98 21.19
N VAL A 174 10.08 -16.05 22.00
CA VAL A 174 9.93 -15.89 23.45
C VAL A 174 11.09 -15.00 23.89
N GLU A 175 10.80 -13.81 24.43
CA GLU A 175 11.81 -13.04 25.15
C GLU A 175 12.35 -13.96 26.25
N THR A 176 13.54 -14.54 26.07
CA THR A 176 14.31 -15.01 27.21
C THR A 176 14.67 -13.76 28.01
N PRO A 177 14.22 -13.64 29.26
CA PRO A 177 14.55 -12.52 30.13
C PRO A 177 16.06 -12.31 30.27
#